data_AF-A0A7W2R4I7-F1
#
_entry.id   AF-A0A7W2R4I7-F1
#
_cell.length_a   1.000
_cell.length_b   1.000
_cell.length_c   1.000
_cell.angle_alpha   90.00
_cell.angle_beta   90.00
_cell.angle_gamma   90.00
#
_symmetry.space_group_name_H-M   'P 1'
#
loop_
_entity.id
_entity.type
_entity.pdbx_description
1 polymer ?
#
loop_
_entity_poly.entity_id
_entity_poly.type
_entity_poly.pdbx_seq_one_letter_code
_entity_poly.pdbx_strand_id
1 'polypeptide(L)'
;MGAQVKVKCQCGLRAEILTGGNMANHLTVDFFPCYCGHCREVVQANLKDTSPKCPTCKSDEIIPYTNPKLRAKTWKNTFIKYFKDDLTKGYYKCPKCQRMTLQFFHGSIFWD
;
A
#
# COMPACT_ATOMS: atom_id res chain seq x y z
N MET A 1 5.36 5.19 14.81
CA MET A 1 6.28 5.64 13.76
C MET A 1 5.83 5.05 12.44
N GLY A 2 5.59 5.93 11.48
CA GLY A 2 5.35 5.54 10.11
C GLY A 2 6.67 5.27 9.39
N ALA A 3 6.59 4.58 8.26
CA ALA A 3 7.72 4.46 7.34
C ALA A 3 7.27 4.72 5.91
N GLN A 4 8.21 4.66 4.98
CA GLN A 4 7.94 4.73 3.56
C GLN A 4 8.10 3.36 2.93
N VAL A 5 7.27 3.08 1.93
CA VAL A 5 7.37 1.91 1.07
C VAL A 5 7.53 2.37 -0.37
N LYS A 6 8.49 1.78 -1.06
CA LYS A 6 8.72 1.98 -2.49
C LYS A 6 8.06 0.86 -3.26
N VAL A 7 7.31 1.22 -4.28
CA VAL A 7 6.60 0.32 -5.16
C VAL A 7 7.34 0.28 -6.48
N LYS A 8 7.63 -0.91 -7.00
CA LYS A 8 8.16 -1.06 -8.35
C LYS A 8 7.45 -2.19 -9.08
N CYS A 9 7.25 -2.01 -10.37
CA CYS A 9 6.75 -3.03 -11.27
C CYS A 9 7.57 -3.07 -12.56
N GLN A 10 7.65 -4.25 -13.19
CA GLN A 10 8.34 -4.44 -14.47
C GLN A 10 7.77 -3.61 -15.62
N CYS A 11 6.53 -3.15 -15.53
CA CYS A 11 5.90 -2.27 -16.53
C CYS A 11 6.33 -0.80 -16.42
N GLY A 12 7.24 -0.46 -15.50
CA GLY A 12 7.72 0.90 -15.29
C GLY A 12 6.99 1.67 -14.18
N LEU A 13 5.92 1.13 -13.60
CA LEU A 13 5.28 1.76 -12.43
C LEU A 13 6.27 1.85 -11.27
N ARG A 14 6.43 3.08 -10.76
CA ARG A 14 7.18 3.41 -9.55
C ARG A 14 6.33 4.36 -8.71
N ALA A 15 6.24 4.10 -7.41
CA ALA A 15 5.56 4.99 -6.47
C ALA A 15 6.26 4.92 -5.12
N GLU A 16 6.13 5.97 -4.33
CA GLU A 16 6.58 5.99 -2.95
C GLU A 16 5.38 6.34 -2.08
N ILE A 17 5.12 5.51 -1.07
CA ILE A 17 3.90 5.58 -0.26
C ILE A 17 4.32 5.63 1.20
N LEU A 18 3.76 6.56 1.97
CA LEU A 18 3.90 6.55 3.41
C LEU A 18 2.95 5.52 4.01
N THR A 19 3.43 4.82 5.01
CA THR A 19 2.69 3.78 5.73
C THR A 19 2.70 4.00 7.23
N GLY A 20 1.60 3.64 7.89
CA GLY A 20 1.38 3.86 9.31
C GLY A 20 0.94 5.30 9.63
N GLY A 21 1.07 5.66 10.90
CA GLY A 21 0.90 7.02 11.40
C GLY A 21 2.05 7.40 12.32
N ASN A 22 2.15 8.69 12.63
CA ASN A 22 3.16 9.20 13.54
C ASN A 22 2.71 9.18 15.00
N MET A 23 3.60 9.49 15.93
CA MET A 23 3.27 9.56 17.36
C MET A 23 2.07 10.46 17.65
N ALA A 24 1.93 11.59 16.95
CA ALA A 24 0.83 12.53 17.16
C ALA A 24 -0.54 12.03 16.65
N ASN A 25 -0.57 11.23 15.57
CA ASN A 25 -1.80 10.88 14.86
C ASN A 25 -2.05 9.38 14.65
N HIS A 26 -1.21 8.48 15.18
CA HIS A 26 -1.36 7.03 15.02
C HIS A 26 -2.71 6.46 15.48
N LEU A 27 -3.47 7.19 16.31
CA LEU A 27 -4.83 6.81 16.69
C LEU A 27 -5.84 7.02 15.58
N THR A 28 -5.62 8.00 14.70
CA THR A 28 -6.54 8.41 13.62
C THR A 28 -5.97 8.16 12.21
N VAL A 29 -4.66 7.94 12.07
CA VAL A 29 -3.97 7.75 10.80
C VAL A 29 -3.26 6.40 10.77
N ASP A 30 -3.56 5.64 9.75
CA ASP A 30 -2.84 4.44 9.33
C ASP A 30 -2.78 4.42 7.82
N PHE A 31 -1.80 5.14 7.26
CA PHE A 31 -1.63 5.17 5.82
C PHE A 31 -1.18 3.82 5.30
N PHE A 32 -1.68 3.44 4.13
CA PHE A 32 -1.35 2.16 3.53
C PHE A 32 -1.42 2.21 1.99
N PRO A 33 -0.56 1.45 1.28
CA PRO A 33 -0.66 1.32 -0.16
C PRO A 33 -1.93 0.54 -0.51
N CYS A 34 -2.74 1.16 -1.36
CA CYS A 34 -3.98 0.59 -1.85
C CYS A 34 -4.05 0.64 -3.37
N TYR A 35 -4.74 -0.32 -3.94
CA TYR A 35 -5.16 -0.35 -5.34
C TYR A 35 -6.41 0.51 -5.49
N CYS A 36 -6.39 1.51 -6.38
CA CYS A 36 -7.60 2.21 -6.78
C CYS A 36 -8.13 1.62 -8.10
N GLY A 37 -9.37 1.09 -8.09
CA GLY A 37 -10.04 0.53 -9.26
C GLY A 37 -10.26 1.55 -10.37
N HIS A 38 -10.62 2.77 -9.98
CA HIS A 38 -10.92 3.86 -10.90
C HIS A 38 -9.65 4.47 -11.51
N CYS A 39 -8.68 4.89 -10.70
CA CYS A 39 -7.42 5.46 -11.20
C CYS A 39 -6.51 4.43 -11.86
N ARG A 40 -6.65 3.15 -11.51
CA ARG A 40 -5.69 2.10 -11.87
C ARG A 40 -4.25 2.49 -11.47
N GLU A 41 -4.12 3.04 -10.26
CA GLU A 41 -2.84 3.39 -9.65
C GLU A 41 -2.73 2.86 -8.22
N VAL A 42 -1.50 2.86 -7.71
CA VAL A 42 -1.23 2.60 -6.29
C VAL A 42 -1.33 3.94 -5.58
N VAL A 43 -2.20 4.02 -4.59
CA VAL A 43 -2.47 5.25 -3.85
C VAL A 43 -2.28 5.04 -2.36
N GLN A 44 -1.98 6.12 -1.64
CA GLN A 44 -1.94 6.15 -0.20
C GLN A 44 -3.35 6.44 0.33
N ALA A 45 -3.91 5.53 1.13
CA ALA A 45 -5.21 5.74 1.79
C ALA A 45 -5.08 5.48 3.29
N ASN A 46 -5.91 6.16 4.10
CA ASN A 46 -5.96 5.96 5.54
C ASN A 46 -6.91 4.80 5.89
N LEU A 47 -6.38 3.68 6.38
CA LEU A 47 -7.17 2.50 6.73
C LEU A 47 -7.95 2.67 8.05
N LYS A 48 -7.68 3.72 8.82
CA LYS A 48 -8.48 4.08 10.00
C LYS A 48 -9.73 4.90 9.66
N ASP A 49 -9.85 5.41 8.44
CA ASP A 49 -11.08 6.05 8.00
C ASP A 49 -12.18 4.99 7.83
N THR A 50 -13.41 5.31 8.25
CA THR A 50 -14.58 4.43 8.05
C THR A 50 -14.93 4.20 6.59
N SER A 51 -14.53 5.12 5.71
CA SER A 51 -14.70 5.02 4.25
C SER A 51 -13.44 5.52 3.57
N PRO A 52 -12.40 4.67 3.43
CA PRO A 52 -11.15 5.06 2.79
C PRO A 52 -11.40 5.37 1.31
N LYS A 53 -11.01 6.57 0.88
CA LYS A 53 -11.19 7.05 -0.49
C LYS A 53 -9.87 7.29 -1.19
N CYS A 54 -9.89 7.23 -2.52
CA CYS A 54 -8.78 7.62 -3.35
C CYS A 54 -8.44 9.09 -3.09
N PRO A 55 -7.19 9.44 -2.74
CA PRO A 55 -6.82 10.85 -2.57
C PRO A 55 -6.96 11.64 -3.87
N THR A 56 -6.74 10.98 -5.02
CA THR A 56 -6.76 11.57 -6.36
C THR A 56 -8.17 11.71 -6.94
N CYS A 57 -8.95 10.62 -7.03
CA CYS A 57 -10.27 10.65 -7.70
C CYS A 57 -11.46 10.61 -6.74
N LYS A 58 -11.24 10.54 -5.43
CA LYS A 58 -12.28 10.41 -4.38
C LYS A 58 -13.20 9.19 -4.47
N SER A 59 -12.95 8.26 -5.42
CA SER A 59 -13.62 6.97 -5.49
C SER A 59 -13.37 6.15 -4.23
N ASP A 60 -14.37 5.37 -3.84
CA ASP A 60 -14.38 4.37 -2.77
C ASP A 60 -13.93 2.97 -3.27
N GLU A 61 -13.59 2.81 -4.54
CA GLU A 61 -13.01 1.58 -5.12
C GLU A 61 -11.53 1.42 -4.71
N ILE A 62 -11.28 1.38 -3.40
CA ILE A 62 -9.96 1.26 -2.79
C ILE A 62 -9.82 -0.13 -2.17
N ILE A 63 -8.81 -0.86 -2.60
CA ILE A 63 -8.51 -2.21 -2.09
C ILE A 63 -7.10 -2.20 -1.50
N PRO A 64 -6.92 -2.40 -0.19
CA PRO A 64 -5.58 -2.46 0.41
C PRO A 64 -4.79 -3.66 -0.13
N TYR A 65 -3.47 -3.50 -0.27
CA TYR A 65 -2.62 -4.56 -0.80
C TYR A 65 -2.43 -5.76 0.13
N THR A 66 -2.93 -5.71 1.37
CA THR A 66 -3.07 -6.88 2.24
C THR A 66 -4.16 -7.84 1.77
N ASN A 67 -5.11 -7.37 0.95
CA ASN A 67 -6.20 -8.18 0.43
C ASN A 67 -5.65 -9.38 -0.39
N PRO A 68 -6.05 -10.62 -0.09
CA PRO A 68 -5.60 -11.82 -0.80
C PRO A 68 -5.81 -11.77 -2.32
N LYS A 69 -6.83 -11.06 -2.81
CA LYS A 69 -7.13 -10.93 -4.25
C LYS A 69 -6.02 -10.22 -5.03
N LEU A 70 -5.21 -9.41 -4.36
CA LEU A 70 -4.11 -8.66 -4.97
C LEU A 70 -2.75 -9.35 -4.78
N ARG A 71 -2.72 -10.54 -4.16
CA ARG A 71 -1.51 -11.26 -3.77
C ARG A 71 -1.42 -12.59 -4.54
N ALA A 72 -0.33 -12.82 -5.28
CA ALA A 72 -0.15 -14.06 -6.03
C ALA A 72 0.64 -15.12 -5.25
N LYS A 73 1.86 -14.76 -4.83
CA LYS A 73 2.73 -15.60 -4.00
C LYS A 73 3.46 -14.68 -3.05
N THR A 74 3.22 -14.88 -1.76
CA THR A 74 3.95 -14.19 -0.71
C THR A 74 4.85 -15.16 0.01
N TRP A 75 6.05 -14.71 0.33
CA TRP A 75 6.96 -15.47 1.17
C TRP A 75 6.48 -15.36 2.62
N LYS A 76 6.75 -16.39 3.44
CA LYS A 76 6.35 -16.42 4.85
C LYS A 76 7.01 -15.32 5.70
N ASN A 77 7.96 -14.58 5.14
CA ASN A 77 8.63 -13.49 5.83
C ASN A 77 7.86 -12.17 5.60
N THR A 78 7.24 -11.69 6.67
CA THR A 78 6.68 -10.33 6.75
C THR A 78 7.78 -9.34 6.39
N PHE A 79 7.47 -8.46 5.45
CA PHE A 79 8.38 -7.46 4.94
C PHE A 79 8.26 -6.16 5.72
N ILE A 80 7.01 -5.79 6.03
CA ILE A 80 6.63 -4.60 6.75
C ILE A 80 5.44 -4.97 7.63
N LYS A 81 5.59 -4.75 8.93
CA LYS A 81 4.61 -5.08 9.95
C LYS A 81 3.95 -3.80 10.44
N TYR A 82 2.65 -3.65 10.22
CA TYR A 82 1.85 -2.58 10.80
C TYR A 82 0.63 -3.16 11.52
N PHE A 83 0.14 -2.43 12.51
CA PHE A 83 -0.81 -2.83 13.56
C PHE A 83 -1.69 -4.06 13.26
N LYS A 84 -2.44 -4.06 12.15
CA LYS A 84 -3.23 -5.21 11.67
C LYS A 84 -2.85 -5.71 10.27
N ASP A 85 -2.06 -4.97 9.52
CA ASP A 85 -1.84 -5.16 8.10
C ASP A 85 -0.36 -5.39 7.78
N ASP A 86 -0.03 -6.64 7.42
CA ASP A 86 1.31 -7.06 7.07
C ASP A 86 1.51 -7.09 5.55
N LEU A 87 2.45 -6.29 5.07
CA LEU A 87 3.03 -6.45 3.74
C LEU A 87 4.12 -7.51 3.82
N THR A 88 4.05 -8.50 2.96
CA THR A 88 5.02 -9.60 2.86
C THR A 88 5.85 -9.44 1.60
N LYS A 89 7.07 -10.00 1.59
CA LYS A 89 7.87 -10.01 0.36
C LYS A 89 7.16 -10.92 -0.65
N GLY A 90 6.93 -10.44 -1.86
CA GLY A 90 6.20 -11.21 -2.87
C GLY A 90 5.77 -10.38 -4.05
N TYR A 91 4.91 -11.00 -4.86
CA TYR A 91 4.34 -10.40 -6.05
C TYR A 91 2.87 -10.06 -5.85
N TYR A 92 2.54 -8.84 -6.23
CA TYR A 92 1.22 -8.25 -6.11
C TYR A 92 0.70 -7.80 -7.47
N LYS A 93 -0.61 -7.59 -7.55
CA LYS A 93 -1.28 -7.12 -8.75
C LYS A 93 -0.89 -5.68 -9.04
N CYS A 94 -0.25 -5.45 -10.18
CA CYS A 94 0.03 -4.11 -10.66
C CYS A 94 -1.25 -3.47 -11.22
N PRO A 95 -1.56 -2.22 -10.87
CA PRO A 95 -2.77 -1.59 -11.38
C PRO A 95 -2.63 -1.10 -12.83
N LYS A 96 -1.40 -0.75 -13.27
CA LYS A 96 -1.13 -0.33 -14.65
C LYS A 96 -1.12 -1.48 -15.66
N CYS A 97 -0.34 -2.54 -15.40
CA CYS A 97 -0.26 -3.67 -16.34
C CYS A 97 -1.16 -4.86 -16.00
N GLN A 98 -1.87 -4.83 -14.86
CA GLN A 98 -2.77 -5.90 -14.38
C GLN A 98 -2.11 -7.26 -14.15
N ARG A 99 -0.78 -7.34 -14.26
CA ARG A 99 0.01 -8.55 -14.00
C ARG A 99 0.47 -8.62 -12.54
N MET A 100 0.74 -9.82 -12.06
CA MET A 100 1.26 -10.11 -10.73
C MET A 100 2.78 -9.93 -10.69
N THR A 101 3.24 -8.70 -10.94
CA THR A 101 4.67 -8.36 -11.05
C THR A 101 5.06 -7.16 -10.18
N LEU A 102 4.12 -6.62 -9.40
CA LEU A 102 4.36 -5.50 -8.51
C LEU A 102 5.04 -5.98 -7.23
N GLN A 103 6.06 -5.27 -6.79
CA GLN A 103 6.83 -5.58 -5.59
C GLN A 103 6.94 -4.34 -4.71
N PHE A 104 6.98 -4.58 -3.40
CA PHE A 104 7.19 -3.57 -2.38
C PHE A 104 8.61 -3.66 -1.84
N PHE A 105 9.22 -2.51 -1.59
CA PHE A 105 10.57 -2.32 -1.07
C PHE A 105 10.51 -1.33 0.10
N HIS A 106 11.43 -1.45 1.05
CA HIS A 106 11.55 -0.47 2.12
C HIS A 106 11.99 0.85 1.50
N GLY A 107 11.32 1.92 1.90
CA GLY A 107 11.81 3.27 1.68
C GLY A 107 12.95 3.60 2.63
N SER A 108 13.49 4.80 2.48
CA SER A 108 14.56 5.30 3.35
C SER A 108 14.05 6.31 4.36
N ILE A 109 12.74 6.59 4.34
CA ILE A 109 12.09 7.59 5.18
C ILE A 109 11.33 6.87 6.28
N PHE A 110 11.67 7.22 7.51
CA PHE A 110 10.82 7.03 8.67
C PHE A 110 10.21 8.38 9.00
N TRP A 111 8.92 8.39 9.32
CA TRP A 111 8.23 9.65 9.57
C TRP A 111 7.49 9.57 10.90
N ASP A 112 7.67 10.65 11.65
CA ASP A 112 7.01 10.93 12.92
C ASP A 112 6.41 12.35 12.88
#